data_AF-A0AAV4WTV1-F1
#
_entry.id   AF-A0AAV4WTV1-F1
#
_cell.length_a   1.000
_cell.length_b   1.000
_cell.length_c   1.000
_cell.angle_alpha   90.00
_cell.angle_beta   90.00
_cell.angle_gamma   90.00
#
_symmetry.space_group_name_H-M   'P 1'
#
loop_
_entity.id
_entity.type
_entity.pdbx_description
1 polymer ?
#
loop_
_entity_poly.entity_id
_entity_poly.type
_entity_poly.pdbx_seq_one_letter_code
_entity_poly.pdbx_strand_id
1 'polypeptide(L)'
;MAEDKRAYDIVVFGASGVTGKYVIEELAVHHDNITWGVAGRNKEKLRCALQEVGEEINKNLNNIGIIEADVSNEDSLAAMCKSTTVLLNCVGPYRFSGEKVADACVKNKTHCVDVSGEPQFLETIQLKYFDQAKAQGVYIVGSCGFDSIPCDLGVEVVRKKFDGDLNSVETFLNAKQPPDTTVNFGTWQSAIYGLAHADELKPLRKALKENVFTKPIPTPNYKLKARSLLFKSKEAGGWCIPFIGSDRSVVLRTQMYNFQYKNERPVQIQAYMKPHSFFAAVATLIMGGIFMLMTKFALGRDLLEKFPEVFSLGVFSRTPPKKEKPSSGSFTMIFNAKGWSEKLSDPSDQHTQPPNKTVTAVMKGPDPAYITTAICIINSAIVILEEKDKLPAGGGVFTPAAAFSNTSLMEKLEGRGIKLTVNA
;
A
#
# COMPACT_ATOMS: atom_id res chain seq x y z
N MET A 1 -30.82 16.17 -10.58
CA MET A 1 -29.61 17.01 -10.74
C MET A 1 -28.74 16.28 -11.75
N ALA A 2 -28.40 16.91 -12.87
CA ALA A 2 -27.48 16.29 -13.82
C ALA A 2 -26.17 15.98 -13.09
N GLU A 3 -25.71 14.73 -13.13
CA GLU A 3 -24.37 14.42 -12.67
C GLU A 3 -23.41 15.28 -13.49
N ASP A 4 -22.64 16.15 -12.82
CA ASP A 4 -21.58 16.93 -13.45
C ASP A 4 -20.61 15.91 -14.08
N LYS A 5 -20.72 15.72 -15.39
CA LYS A 5 -19.93 14.74 -16.13
C LYS A 5 -18.46 15.12 -15.98
N ARG A 6 -17.72 14.34 -15.21
CA ARG A 6 -16.26 14.49 -15.05
C ARG A 6 -15.58 14.31 -16.41
N ALA A 7 -14.50 15.05 -16.64
CA ALA A 7 -13.74 14.96 -17.90
C ALA A 7 -12.97 13.64 -17.99
N TYR A 8 -12.55 13.09 -16.85
CA TYR A 8 -11.76 11.87 -16.75
C TYR A 8 -12.37 10.89 -15.75
N ASP A 9 -12.32 9.61 -16.09
CA ASP A 9 -12.55 8.55 -15.12
C ASP A 9 -11.39 8.51 -14.12
N ILE A 10 -10.15 8.64 -14.62
CA ILE A 10 -8.92 8.55 -13.83
C ILE A 10 -7.95 9.71 -14.14
N VAL A 11 -7.38 10.32 -13.10
CA VAL A 11 -6.22 11.23 -13.26
C VAL A 11 -5.03 10.72 -12.44
N VAL A 12 -3.86 10.64 -13.07
CA VAL A 12 -2.60 10.27 -12.42
C VAL A 12 -1.86 11.51 -11.93
N PHE A 13 -1.87 11.77 -10.62
CA PHE A 13 -1.15 12.89 -10.02
C PHE A 13 0.27 12.48 -9.62
N GLY A 14 1.28 13.25 -10.04
CA GLY A 14 2.69 12.83 -9.91
C GLY A 14 3.17 11.97 -11.08
N ALA A 15 2.49 12.07 -12.22
CA ALA A 15 2.72 11.28 -13.43
C ALA A 15 4.15 11.36 -14.00
N SER A 16 4.87 12.46 -13.80
CA SER A 16 6.27 12.59 -14.25
C SER A 16 7.28 11.87 -13.36
N GLY A 17 6.87 11.38 -12.18
CA GLY A 17 7.72 10.62 -11.26
C GLY A 17 7.89 9.16 -11.70
N VAL A 18 8.81 8.44 -11.07
CA VAL A 18 9.12 7.03 -11.44
C VAL A 18 7.86 6.17 -11.37
N THR A 19 7.19 6.10 -10.22
CA THR A 19 5.94 5.34 -10.06
C THR A 19 4.85 5.82 -11.02
N GLY A 20 4.73 7.14 -11.22
CA GLY A 20 3.79 7.74 -12.17
C GLY A 20 3.96 7.20 -13.59
N LYS A 21 5.20 7.06 -14.09
CA LYS A 21 5.48 6.52 -15.43
C LYS A 21 5.07 5.06 -15.58
N TYR A 22 5.24 4.22 -14.56
CA TYR A 22 4.76 2.83 -14.58
C TYR A 22 3.23 2.76 -14.55
N VAL A 23 2.57 3.69 -13.85
CA VAL A 23 1.11 3.80 -13.84
C VAL A 23 0.59 4.24 -15.22
N ILE A 24 1.25 5.20 -15.88
CA ILE A 24 0.92 5.60 -17.26
C ILE A 24 1.05 4.40 -18.21
N GLU A 25 2.16 3.67 -18.10
CA GLU A 25 2.41 2.48 -18.92
C GLU A 25 1.32 1.42 -18.76
N GLU A 26 1.00 1.05 -17.52
CA GLU A 26 -0.01 0.03 -17.22
C GLU A 26 -1.41 0.47 -17.68
N LEU A 27 -1.80 1.74 -17.47
CA LEU A 27 -3.06 2.29 -17.99
C LEU A 27 -3.09 2.24 -19.53
N ALA A 28 -2.04 2.73 -20.18
CA ALA A 28 -1.97 2.83 -21.62
C ALA A 28 -1.95 1.47 -22.32
N VAL A 29 -1.36 0.44 -21.71
CA VAL A 29 -1.27 -0.90 -22.33
C VAL A 29 -2.53 -1.73 -22.09
N HIS A 30 -3.19 -1.59 -20.92
CA HIS A 30 -4.20 -2.56 -20.48
C HIS A 30 -5.61 -2.00 -20.27
N HIS A 31 -5.81 -0.68 -20.39
CA HIS A 31 -7.10 -0.04 -20.12
C HIS A 31 -7.50 0.95 -21.23
N ASP A 32 -7.92 0.41 -22.39
CA ASP A 32 -8.32 1.23 -23.55
C ASP A 32 -9.71 1.88 -23.40
N ASN A 33 -10.56 1.39 -22.49
CA ASN A 33 -11.95 1.86 -22.31
C ASN A 33 -12.12 2.93 -21.22
N ILE A 34 -11.01 3.46 -20.67
CA ILE A 34 -11.02 4.41 -19.57
C ILE A 34 -10.55 5.76 -20.08
N THR A 35 -11.29 6.84 -19.77
CA THR A 35 -10.86 8.20 -20.10
C THR A 35 -9.92 8.69 -19.01
N TRP A 36 -8.64 8.90 -19.33
CA TRP A 36 -7.65 9.30 -18.32
C TRP A 36 -6.79 10.50 -18.72
N GLY A 37 -6.23 11.14 -17.70
CA GLY A 37 -5.33 12.29 -17.81
C GLY A 37 -4.16 12.22 -16.83
N VAL A 38 -3.19 13.10 -17.00
CA VAL A 38 -2.02 13.22 -16.11
C VAL A 38 -1.98 14.58 -15.46
N ALA A 39 -1.51 14.64 -14.22
CA ALA A 39 -1.42 15.87 -13.45
C ALA A 39 -0.07 16.04 -12.73
N GLY A 40 0.35 17.29 -12.60
CA GLY A 40 1.59 17.66 -11.92
C GLY A 40 1.94 19.14 -12.11
N ARG A 41 3.00 19.58 -11.42
CA ARG A 41 3.41 21.00 -11.36
C ARG A 41 4.04 21.53 -12.65
N ASN A 42 4.57 20.66 -13.50
CA ASN A 42 5.34 21.05 -14.67
C ASN A 42 4.81 20.32 -15.90
N LYS A 43 4.08 21.05 -16.77
CA LYS A 43 3.46 20.50 -17.99
C LYS A 43 4.49 19.90 -18.95
N GLU A 44 5.66 20.51 -19.09
CA GLU A 44 6.69 19.98 -19.99
C GLU A 44 7.22 18.63 -19.51
N LYS A 45 7.46 18.46 -18.20
CA LYS A 45 7.85 17.16 -17.65
C LYS A 45 6.76 16.09 -17.83
N LEU A 46 5.49 16.48 -17.79
CA LEU A 46 4.38 15.57 -18.07
C LEU A 46 4.35 15.17 -19.55
N ARG A 47 4.56 16.11 -20.48
CA ARG A 47 4.68 15.81 -21.92
C ARG A 47 5.86 14.88 -22.20
N CYS A 48 7.04 15.16 -21.65
CA CYS A 48 8.20 14.27 -21.78
C CYS A 48 7.92 12.87 -21.23
N ALA A 49 7.24 12.76 -20.08
CA ALA A 49 6.90 11.46 -19.52
C ALA A 49 5.92 10.66 -20.40
N LEU A 50 4.90 11.33 -20.97
CA LEU A 50 3.98 10.71 -21.93
C LEU A 50 4.70 10.27 -23.21
N GLN A 51 5.63 11.09 -23.71
CA GLN A 51 6.43 10.77 -24.89
C GLN A 51 7.35 9.57 -24.62
N GLU A 52 8.15 9.58 -23.54
CA GLU A 52 9.02 8.47 -23.15
C GLU A 52 8.24 7.16 -23.04
N VAL A 53 7.14 7.16 -22.27
CA VAL A 53 6.34 5.95 -22.09
C VAL A 53 5.70 5.52 -23.40
N GLY A 54 5.22 6.46 -24.22
CA GLY A 54 4.63 6.19 -25.53
C GLY A 54 5.62 5.54 -26.50
N GLU A 55 6.86 6.03 -26.53
CA GLU A 55 7.95 5.44 -27.32
C GLU A 55 8.30 4.03 -26.82
N GLU A 56 8.36 3.81 -25.50
CA GLU A 56 8.66 2.52 -24.88
C GLU A 56 7.62 1.43 -25.25
N ILE A 57 6.33 1.77 -25.24
CA ILE A 57 5.22 0.84 -25.52
C ILE A 57 4.72 0.90 -26.96
N ASN A 58 5.34 1.72 -27.82
CA ASN A 58 4.93 1.95 -29.20
C ASN A 58 3.45 2.40 -29.33
N LYS A 59 3.02 3.34 -28.48
CA LYS A 59 1.70 3.99 -28.54
C LYS A 59 1.84 5.52 -28.55
N ASN A 60 0.97 6.21 -29.29
CA ASN A 60 0.92 7.67 -29.26
C ASN A 60 0.10 8.17 -28.06
N LEU A 61 0.76 8.78 -27.08
CA LEU A 61 0.13 9.32 -25.87
C LEU A 61 -0.01 10.85 -25.88
N ASN A 62 0.22 11.52 -27.02
CA ASN A 62 0.21 12.99 -27.10
C ASN A 62 -1.18 13.60 -26.91
N ASN A 63 -2.24 12.82 -27.10
CA ASN A 63 -3.63 13.26 -26.92
C ASN A 63 -4.11 13.15 -25.47
N ILE A 64 -3.31 12.60 -24.56
CA ILE A 64 -3.66 12.48 -23.15
C ILE A 64 -3.70 13.88 -22.51
N GLY A 65 -4.79 14.16 -21.79
CA GLY A 65 -4.99 15.43 -21.14
C GLY A 65 -3.95 15.71 -20.05
N ILE A 66 -3.48 16.96 -20.00
CA ILE A 66 -2.48 17.42 -19.02
C ILE A 66 -3.11 18.49 -18.13
N ILE A 67 -3.11 18.23 -16.82
CA ILE A 67 -3.62 19.14 -15.79
C ILE A 67 -2.44 19.68 -14.97
N GLU A 68 -2.40 20.99 -14.78
CA GLU A 68 -1.45 21.61 -13.87
C GLU A 68 -2.00 21.59 -12.46
N ALA A 69 -1.26 20.97 -11.55
CA ALA A 69 -1.64 20.85 -10.15
C ALA A 69 -0.41 20.92 -9.25
N ASP A 70 -0.45 21.79 -8.26
CA ASP A 70 0.58 22.00 -7.26
C ASP A 70 0.02 21.85 -5.85
N VAL A 71 0.69 21.05 -5.02
CA VAL A 71 0.33 20.83 -3.61
C VAL A 71 0.45 22.11 -2.75
N SER A 72 1.10 23.15 -3.26
CA SER A 72 1.14 24.48 -2.65
C SER A 72 -0.02 25.39 -3.07
N ASN A 73 -0.83 25.00 -4.07
CA ASN A 73 -1.94 25.79 -4.61
C ASN A 73 -3.27 25.01 -4.51
N GLU A 74 -4.10 25.40 -3.55
CA GLU A 74 -5.39 24.74 -3.27
C GLU A 74 -6.37 24.79 -4.45
N ASP A 75 -6.44 25.91 -5.18
CA ASP A 75 -7.32 26.05 -6.34
C ASP A 75 -6.93 25.09 -7.46
N SER A 76 -5.63 24.87 -7.65
CA SER A 76 -5.12 23.90 -8.63
C SER A 76 -5.49 22.45 -8.27
N LEU A 77 -5.42 22.09 -6.99
CA LEU A 77 -5.85 20.78 -6.50
C LEU A 77 -7.36 20.59 -6.66
N ALA A 78 -8.14 21.63 -6.35
CA ALA A 78 -9.60 21.61 -6.51
C ALA A 78 -10.00 21.45 -7.99
N ALA A 79 -9.34 22.19 -8.91
CA ALA A 79 -9.58 22.06 -10.35
C ALA A 79 -9.27 20.64 -10.86
N MET A 80 -8.13 20.06 -10.44
CA MET A 80 -7.77 18.68 -10.75
C MET A 80 -8.82 17.68 -10.22
N CYS A 81 -9.18 17.78 -8.94
CA CYS A 81 -10.18 16.87 -8.35
C CYS A 81 -11.53 16.99 -9.05
N LYS A 82 -11.97 18.20 -9.38
CA LYS A 82 -13.24 18.43 -10.10
C LYS A 82 -13.28 17.81 -11.50
N SER A 83 -12.12 17.59 -12.11
CA SER A 83 -12.02 17.02 -13.46
C SER A 83 -12.13 15.49 -13.50
N THR A 84 -12.01 14.80 -12.37
CA THR A 84 -11.89 13.33 -12.35
C THR A 84 -12.82 12.63 -11.36
N THR A 85 -13.16 11.38 -11.66
CA THR A 85 -13.90 10.49 -10.74
C THR A 85 -12.97 9.86 -9.71
N VAL A 86 -11.81 9.33 -10.13
CA VAL A 86 -10.81 8.72 -9.24
C VAL A 86 -9.42 9.33 -9.48
N LEU A 87 -8.83 9.89 -8.43
CA LEU A 87 -7.45 10.37 -8.43
C LEU A 87 -6.49 9.26 -8.01
N LEU A 88 -5.47 8.98 -8.82
CA LEU A 88 -4.32 8.16 -8.44
C LEU A 88 -3.23 9.09 -7.92
N ASN A 89 -3.05 9.15 -6.60
CA ASN A 89 -2.03 9.99 -5.99
C ASN A 89 -0.69 9.23 -5.93
N CYS A 90 0.27 9.65 -6.73
CA CYS A 90 1.65 9.16 -6.74
C CYS A 90 2.64 10.22 -6.22
N VAL A 91 2.17 11.24 -5.49
CA VAL A 91 2.99 12.37 -4.99
C VAL A 91 3.42 12.14 -3.55
N GLY A 92 4.57 11.48 -3.40
CA GLY A 92 5.29 11.37 -2.12
C GLY A 92 6.43 12.40 -1.97
N PRO A 93 7.01 12.53 -0.76
CA PRO A 93 6.63 11.84 0.48
C PRO A 93 5.29 12.34 1.05
N TYR A 94 4.41 11.41 1.44
CA TYR A 94 3.00 11.69 1.73
C TYR A 94 2.80 12.47 3.02
N ARG A 95 3.68 12.31 3.99
CA ARG A 95 3.69 13.10 5.23
C ARG A 95 3.69 14.62 4.98
N PHE A 96 4.27 15.08 3.87
CA PHE A 96 4.37 16.51 3.58
C PHE A 96 3.27 17.04 2.67
N SER A 97 2.85 16.24 1.67
CA SER A 97 1.93 16.66 0.62
C SER A 97 0.58 15.97 0.63
N GLY A 98 0.50 14.76 1.19
CA GLY A 98 -0.64 13.86 1.02
C GLY A 98 -1.93 14.39 1.63
N GLU A 99 -1.87 15.05 2.79
CA GLU A 99 -3.08 15.54 3.48
C GLU A 99 -3.85 16.56 2.64
N LYS A 100 -3.14 17.50 1.99
CA LYS A 100 -3.76 18.49 1.12
C LYS A 100 -4.48 17.86 -0.07
N VAL A 101 -3.93 16.77 -0.61
CA VAL A 101 -4.56 16.03 -1.70
C VAL A 101 -5.82 15.32 -1.20
N ALA A 102 -5.75 14.64 -0.06
CA ALA A 102 -6.90 13.96 0.53
C ALA A 102 -8.03 14.94 0.86
N ASP A 103 -7.72 16.07 1.48
CA ASP A 103 -8.67 17.14 1.77
C ASP A 103 -9.35 17.68 0.49
N ALA A 104 -8.55 17.98 -0.56
CA ALA A 104 -9.08 18.42 -1.84
C ALA A 104 -10.02 17.38 -2.47
N CYS A 105 -9.67 16.09 -2.41
CA CYS A 105 -10.52 15.00 -2.91
C CYS A 105 -11.85 14.92 -2.16
N VAL A 106 -11.83 14.96 -0.82
CA VAL A 106 -13.04 14.92 0.00
C VAL A 106 -13.93 16.14 -0.25
N LYS A 107 -13.36 17.35 -0.28
CA LYS A 107 -14.11 18.60 -0.55
C LYS A 107 -14.76 18.63 -1.92
N ASN A 108 -14.12 18.01 -2.92
CA ASN A 108 -14.58 18.06 -4.32
C ASN A 108 -15.31 16.79 -4.78
N LYS A 109 -15.63 15.86 -3.85
CA LYS A 109 -16.33 14.60 -4.14
C LYS A 109 -15.62 13.74 -5.18
N THR A 110 -14.33 13.52 -4.96
CA THR A 110 -13.44 12.74 -5.85
C THR A 110 -12.85 11.59 -5.05
N HIS A 111 -12.96 10.36 -5.55
CA HIS A 111 -12.32 9.21 -4.93
C HIS A 111 -10.80 9.33 -5.06
N CYS A 112 -10.05 8.79 -4.11
CA CYS A 112 -8.59 8.82 -4.14
C CYS A 112 -8.03 7.46 -3.77
N VAL A 113 -7.05 7.00 -4.53
CA VAL A 113 -6.17 5.90 -4.14
C VAL A 113 -4.73 6.38 -4.15
N ASP A 114 -3.93 5.95 -3.17
CA ASP A 114 -2.51 6.29 -3.09
C ASP A 114 -1.64 5.05 -2.95
N VAL A 115 -0.33 5.23 -3.11
CA VAL A 115 0.69 4.17 -2.90
C VAL A 115 1.53 4.48 -1.68
N SER A 116 0.94 5.07 -0.64
CA SER A 116 1.68 5.44 0.56
C SER A 116 2.02 4.22 1.42
N GLY A 117 3.31 4.10 1.73
CA GLY A 117 3.84 3.18 2.75
C GLY A 117 4.10 3.85 4.10
N GLU A 118 3.45 4.98 4.41
CA GLU A 118 3.73 5.79 5.61
C GLU A 118 2.61 5.66 6.66
N PRO A 119 2.75 4.80 7.69
CA PRO A 119 1.69 4.57 8.68
C PRO A 119 1.13 5.83 9.33
N GLN A 120 1.99 6.82 9.63
CA GLN A 120 1.55 8.03 10.30
C GLN A 120 0.61 8.84 9.40
N PHE A 121 0.93 8.97 8.11
CA PHE A 121 0.07 9.65 7.15
C PHE A 121 -1.26 8.90 7.02
N LEU A 122 -1.18 7.60 6.76
CA LEU A 122 -2.36 6.74 6.53
C LEU A 122 -3.34 6.76 7.72
N GLU A 123 -2.83 6.67 8.94
CA GLU A 123 -3.62 6.72 10.16
C GLU A 123 -4.16 8.13 10.44
N THR A 124 -3.43 9.19 10.07
CA THR A 124 -3.88 10.59 10.20
C THR A 124 -5.04 10.88 9.27
N ILE A 125 -4.95 10.47 8.00
CA ILE A 125 -6.04 10.66 7.04
C ILE A 125 -7.30 9.92 7.51
N GLN A 126 -7.15 8.70 8.03
CA GLN A 126 -8.29 7.96 8.57
C GLN A 126 -8.89 8.63 9.80
N LEU A 127 -8.07 9.13 10.73
CA LEU A 127 -8.60 9.82 11.90
C LEU A 127 -9.36 11.10 11.54
N LYS A 128 -8.80 11.91 10.63
CA LYS A 128 -9.33 13.24 10.30
C LYS A 128 -10.51 13.21 9.32
N TYR A 129 -10.46 12.33 8.32
CA TYR A 129 -11.36 12.42 7.16
C TYR A 129 -12.34 11.25 7.03
N PHE A 130 -12.32 10.23 7.90
CA PHE A 130 -13.21 9.07 7.77
C PHE A 130 -14.69 9.46 7.70
N ASP A 131 -15.17 10.25 8.66
CA ASP A 131 -16.57 10.67 8.72
C ASP A 131 -16.93 11.66 7.61
N GLN A 132 -16.03 12.58 7.28
CA GLN A 132 -16.28 13.55 6.20
C GLN A 132 -16.34 12.87 4.83
N ALA A 133 -15.42 11.95 4.54
CA ALA A 133 -15.43 11.16 3.31
C ALA A 133 -16.70 10.31 3.20
N LYS A 134 -17.14 9.71 4.33
CA LYS A 134 -18.40 8.98 4.41
C LYS A 134 -19.63 9.87 4.19
N ALA A 135 -19.65 11.08 4.77
CA ALA A 135 -20.74 12.02 4.54
C ALA A 135 -20.84 12.47 3.06
N GLN A 136 -19.71 12.48 2.34
CA GLN A 136 -19.65 12.88 0.94
C GLN A 136 -19.77 11.72 -0.06
N GLY A 137 -19.86 10.45 0.39
CA GLY A 137 -19.86 9.29 -0.51
C GLY A 137 -18.51 9.06 -1.21
N VAL A 138 -17.41 9.57 -0.64
CA VAL A 138 -16.07 9.52 -1.22
C VAL A 138 -15.28 8.35 -0.64
N TYR A 139 -14.48 7.69 -1.47
CA TYR A 139 -13.60 6.60 -1.06
C TYR A 139 -12.17 7.12 -1.11
N ILE A 140 -11.51 7.16 0.04
CA ILE A 140 -10.08 7.40 0.15
C ILE A 140 -9.43 6.09 0.59
N VAL A 141 -8.66 5.45 -0.29
CA VAL A 141 -8.03 4.16 -0.01
C VAL A 141 -6.52 4.29 -0.09
N GLY A 142 -5.87 4.20 1.07
CA GLY A 142 -4.41 4.33 1.15
C GLY A 142 -3.69 3.00 0.97
N SER A 143 -2.40 3.07 0.62
CA SER A 143 -1.52 1.90 0.44
C SER A 143 -1.97 0.91 -0.66
N CYS A 144 -2.56 1.42 -1.74
CA CYS A 144 -2.97 0.66 -2.92
C CYS A 144 -1.79 0.30 -3.85
N GLY A 145 -0.58 0.13 -3.30
CA GLY A 145 0.60 -0.35 -4.01
C GLY A 145 1.09 -1.69 -3.47
N PHE A 146 2.30 -2.09 -3.85
CA PHE A 146 2.95 -3.28 -3.28
C PHE A 146 3.16 -3.17 -1.77
N ASP A 147 3.33 -1.95 -1.26
CA ASP A 147 3.58 -1.68 0.16
C ASP A 147 2.56 -2.32 1.10
N SER A 148 1.32 -2.58 0.65
CA SER A 148 0.35 -3.31 1.49
C SER A 148 -0.72 -4.13 0.77
N ILE A 149 -1.05 -3.93 -0.52
CA ILE A 149 -2.09 -4.77 -1.16
C ILE A 149 -1.79 -6.27 -1.09
N PRO A 150 -0.58 -6.75 -1.47
CA PRO A 150 -0.24 -8.17 -1.37
C PRO A 150 -0.45 -8.75 0.03
N CYS A 151 -0.01 -8.04 1.07
CA CYS A 151 -0.10 -8.49 2.45
C CYS A 151 -1.54 -8.40 2.98
N ASP A 152 -2.19 -7.25 2.82
CA ASP A 152 -3.51 -6.95 3.39
C ASP A 152 -4.61 -7.78 2.73
N LEU A 153 -4.70 -7.79 1.40
CA LEU A 153 -5.65 -8.67 0.71
C LEU A 153 -5.28 -10.14 0.86
N GLY A 154 -3.98 -10.47 0.91
CA GLY A 154 -3.53 -11.85 1.11
C GLY A 154 -4.03 -12.43 2.43
N VAL A 155 -3.95 -11.67 3.53
CA VAL A 155 -4.51 -12.06 4.82
C VAL A 155 -6.02 -12.28 4.73
N GLU A 156 -6.76 -11.41 4.05
CA GLU A 156 -8.21 -11.53 3.92
C GLU A 156 -8.64 -12.71 3.03
N VAL A 157 -7.92 -13.00 1.95
CA VAL A 157 -8.17 -14.19 1.12
C VAL A 157 -7.88 -15.46 1.92
N VAL A 158 -6.79 -15.49 2.68
CA VAL A 158 -6.47 -16.61 3.58
C VAL A 158 -7.57 -16.78 4.63
N ARG A 159 -8.03 -15.69 5.26
CA ARG A 159 -9.15 -15.69 6.22
C ARG A 159 -10.41 -16.31 5.62
N LYS A 160 -10.79 -15.90 4.42
CA LYS A 160 -11.99 -16.42 3.72
C LYS A 160 -11.90 -17.90 3.36
N LYS A 161 -10.69 -18.39 3.07
CA LYS A 161 -10.42 -19.80 2.74
C LYS A 161 -10.08 -20.64 3.98
N PHE A 162 -9.97 -20.04 5.16
CA PHE A 162 -9.70 -20.74 6.40
C PHE A 162 -10.99 -21.33 6.95
N ASP A 163 -11.14 -22.65 6.81
CA ASP A 163 -12.30 -23.37 7.35
C ASP A 163 -12.17 -23.51 8.88
N GLY A 164 -12.76 -22.55 9.60
CA GLY A 164 -12.70 -22.39 11.05
C GLY A 164 -12.35 -20.96 11.46
N ASP A 165 -11.89 -20.76 12.69
CA ASP A 165 -11.44 -19.45 13.18
C ASP A 165 -9.94 -19.22 12.95
N LEU A 166 -9.60 -18.21 12.15
CA LEU A 166 -8.22 -17.76 11.98
C LEU A 166 -7.75 -16.90 13.18
N ASN A 167 -6.67 -17.31 13.84
CA ASN A 167 -6.09 -16.58 14.98
C ASN A 167 -5.03 -15.57 14.54
N SER A 168 -4.13 -16.01 13.66
CA SER A 168 -2.87 -15.31 13.42
C SER A 168 -2.24 -15.70 12.09
N VAL A 169 -1.56 -14.75 11.47
CA VAL A 169 -0.77 -14.96 10.25
C VAL A 169 0.64 -14.40 10.47
N GLU A 170 1.64 -15.18 10.09
CA GLU A 170 3.01 -14.66 9.87
C GLU A 170 3.26 -14.56 8.37
N THR A 171 3.71 -13.40 7.90
CA THR A 171 4.07 -13.21 6.48
C THR A 171 5.59 -13.21 6.29
N PHE A 172 6.05 -13.82 5.20
CA PHE A 172 7.46 -13.87 4.84
C PHE A 172 7.65 -13.39 3.40
N LEU A 173 8.16 -12.18 3.24
CA LEU A 173 8.48 -11.59 1.95
C LEU A 173 9.87 -12.02 1.47
N ASN A 174 9.93 -12.57 0.26
CA ASN A 174 11.15 -12.85 -0.48
C ASN A 174 11.10 -12.10 -1.81
N ALA A 175 11.88 -11.03 -1.95
CA ALA A 175 12.01 -10.29 -3.19
C ALA A 175 13.30 -10.70 -3.91
N LYS A 176 13.18 -10.99 -5.20
CA LYS A 176 14.31 -11.15 -6.12
C LYS A 176 14.34 -9.91 -6.99
N GLN A 177 15.47 -9.24 -7.04
CA GLN A 177 15.68 -8.08 -7.89
C GLN A 177 16.98 -8.23 -8.66
N PRO A 178 17.07 -7.72 -9.90
CA PRO A 178 18.35 -7.55 -10.57
C PRO A 178 19.34 -6.75 -9.69
N PRO A 179 20.66 -7.04 -9.77
CA PRO A 179 21.69 -6.39 -8.94
C PRO A 179 21.70 -4.86 -8.98
N ASP A 180 21.26 -4.25 -10.08
CA ASP A 180 21.26 -2.79 -10.29
C ASP A 180 19.89 -2.13 -10.08
N THR A 181 18.96 -2.84 -9.43
CA THR A 181 17.62 -2.30 -9.17
C THR A 181 17.67 -1.30 -8.02
N THR A 182 17.39 -0.03 -8.33
CA THR A 182 17.29 1.02 -7.33
C THR A 182 15.83 1.36 -7.00
N VAL A 183 15.59 1.69 -5.73
CA VAL A 183 14.34 2.29 -5.27
C VAL A 183 14.49 3.81 -5.30
N ASN A 184 13.42 4.51 -5.68
CA ASN A 184 13.47 5.96 -5.82
C ASN A 184 13.75 6.67 -4.47
N PHE A 185 14.32 7.86 -4.57
CA PHE A 185 14.62 8.71 -3.41
C PHE A 185 13.39 9.10 -2.59
N GLY A 186 12.20 9.15 -3.19
CA GLY A 186 10.95 9.45 -2.47
C GLY A 186 10.68 8.43 -1.36
N THR A 187 10.81 7.14 -1.66
CA THR A 187 10.68 6.06 -0.68
C THR A 187 11.75 6.16 0.42
N TRP A 188 12.96 6.57 0.08
CA TRP A 188 14.03 6.81 1.08
C TRP A 188 13.65 7.91 2.06
N GLN A 189 13.15 9.05 1.56
CA GLN A 189 12.66 10.13 2.42
C GLN A 189 11.49 9.67 3.30
N SER A 190 10.54 8.91 2.74
CA SER A 190 9.45 8.32 3.52
C SER A 190 9.97 7.43 4.66
N ALA A 191 11.01 6.62 4.41
CA ALA A 191 11.63 5.80 5.46
C ALA A 191 12.33 6.65 6.53
N ILE A 192 13.07 7.71 6.15
CA ILE A 192 13.74 8.62 7.09
C ILE A 192 12.72 9.26 8.03
N TYR A 193 11.70 9.92 7.47
CA TYR A 193 10.73 10.67 8.26
C TYR A 193 9.71 9.76 8.95
N GLY A 194 9.42 8.58 8.40
CA GLY A 194 8.61 7.57 9.06
C GLY A 194 9.23 7.08 10.38
N LEU A 195 10.54 6.84 10.42
CA LEU A 195 11.25 6.45 11.66
C LEU A 195 11.54 7.65 12.58
N ALA A 196 11.82 8.82 12.01
CA ALA A 196 12.07 10.04 12.79
C ALA A 196 10.85 10.42 13.65
N HIS A 197 9.64 10.18 13.14
CA HIS A 197 8.37 10.55 13.75
C HIS A 197 7.52 9.35 14.21
N ALA A 198 8.14 8.19 14.43
CA ALA A 198 7.44 6.97 14.80
C ALA A 198 6.71 7.06 16.16
N ASP A 199 7.12 7.98 17.04
CA ASP A 199 6.51 8.25 18.33
C ASP A 199 5.10 8.85 18.21
N GLU A 200 4.80 9.53 17.09
CA GLU A 200 3.46 10.07 16.79
C GLU A 200 2.41 8.97 16.57
N LEU A 201 2.83 7.74 16.23
CA LEU A 201 1.91 6.62 15.98
C LEU A 201 1.17 6.19 17.24
N LYS A 202 1.80 6.28 18.43
CA LYS A 202 1.16 5.83 19.67
C LYS A 202 -0.09 6.66 20.02
N PRO A 203 -0.02 8.01 20.13
CA PRO A 203 -1.21 8.81 20.37
C PRO A 203 -2.21 8.74 19.21
N LEU A 204 -1.75 8.64 17.97
CA LEU A 204 -2.62 8.54 16.80
C LEU A 204 -3.47 7.24 16.81
N ARG A 205 -2.85 6.09 17.10
CA ARG A 205 -3.56 4.81 17.23
C ARG A 205 -4.52 4.79 18.41
N LYS A 206 -4.20 5.51 19.49
CA LYS A 206 -5.11 5.69 20.62
C LYS A 206 -6.35 6.46 20.15
N ALA A 207 -6.16 7.62 19.52
CA ALA A 207 -7.25 8.45 19.00
C ALA A 207 -8.10 7.72 17.95
N LEU A 208 -7.50 6.91 17.08
CA LEU A 208 -8.25 6.07 16.12
C LEU A 208 -9.21 5.10 16.81
N LYS A 209 -8.77 4.46 17.90
CA LYS A 209 -9.61 3.53 18.68
C LYS A 209 -10.68 4.24 19.51
N GLU A 210 -10.45 5.50 19.87
CA GLU A 210 -11.39 6.30 20.66
C GLU A 210 -12.45 6.97 19.78
N ASN A 211 -12.10 7.35 18.55
CA ASN A 211 -12.96 8.21 17.71
C ASN A 211 -13.50 7.52 16.45
N VAL A 212 -12.78 6.56 15.86
CA VAL A 212 -13.19 5.93 14.58
C VAL A 212 -13.59 4.47 14.77
N PHE A 213 -12.73 3.70 15.45
CA PHE A 213 -12.94 2.27 15.72
C PHE A 213 -13.21 2.02 17.20
N THR A 214 -14.38 2.45 17.67
CA THR A 214 -14.79 2.45 19.07
C THR A 214 -15.12 1.06 19.64
N LYS A 215 -15.34 0.05 18.80
CA LYS A 215 -15.55 -1.33 19.27
C LYS A 215 -14.20 -1.92 19.73
N PRO A 216 -14.02 -2.24 21.03
CA PRO A 216 -12.72 -2.66 21.55
C PRO A 216 -12.35 -4.06 21.04
N ILE A 217 -11.22 -4.18 20.36
CA ILE A 217 -10.70 -5.49 19.93
C ILE A 217 -10.45 -6.38 21.16
N PRO A 218 -11.00 -7.61 21.20
CA PRO A 218 -10.78 -8.54 22.29
C PRO A 218 -9.30 -8.90 22.41
N THR A 219 -8.82 -9.08 23.64
CA THR A 219 -7.45 -9.57 23.86
C THR A 219 -7.42 -11.07 23.62
N PRO A 220 -6.63 -11.58 22.65
CA PRO A 220 -6.63 -13.00 22.35
C PRO A 220 -5.98 -13.82 23.46
N ASN A 221 -6.59 -14.94 23.83
CA ASN A 221 -6.00 -15.92 24.75
C ASN A 221 -4.65 -16.45 24.21
N TYR A 222 -4.55 -16.64 22.89
CA TYR A 222 -3.37 -17.17 22.22
C TYR A 222 -2.69 -16.09 21.37
N LYS A 223 -1.76 -15.36 22.01
CA LYS A 223 -1.04 -14.24 21.38
C LYS A 223 0.01 -14.72 20.38
N LEU A 224 0.03 -14.10 19.20
CA LEU A 224 1.11 -14.23 18.23
C LEU A 224 2.36 -13.51 18.75
N LYS A 225 3.35 -14.27 19.19
CA LYS A 225 4.64 -13.72 19.65
C LYS A 225 5.49 -13.31 18.46
N ALA A 226 6.13 -12.14 18.55
CA ALA A 226 7.17 -11.76 17.62
C ALA A 226 8.35 -12.74 17.73
N ARG A 227 8.92 -13.12 16.59
CA ARG A 227 10.18 -13.87 16.53
C ARG A 227 11.36 -12.95 16.86
N SER A 228 12.54 -13.52 17.09
CA SER A 228 13.77 -12.76 17.32
C SER A 228 14.13 -11.89 16.11
N LEU A 229 15.01 -10.89 16.30
CA LEU A 229 15.45 -9.99 15.23
C LEU A 229 16.12 -10.71 14.05
N LEU A 230 16.74 -11.85 14.33
CA LEU A 230 17.29 -12.78 13.34
C LEU A 230 16.91 -14.20 13.73
N PHE A 231 16.32 -14.95 12.81
CA PHE A 231 15.95 -16.35 13.03
C PHE A 231 15.92 -17.12 11.72
N LYS A 232 16.02 -18.45 11.82
CA LYS A 232 15.83 -19.35 10.68
C LYS A 232 14.37 -19.79 10.61
N SER A 233 13.70 -19.50 9.50
CA SER A 233 12.32 -19.89 9.23
C SER A 233 12.29 -21.17 8.40
N LYS A 234 11.51 -22.16 8.83
CA LYS A 234 11.26 -23.37 8.03
C LYS A 234 10.31 -23.03 6.88
N GLU A 235 9.31 -22.20 7.17
CA GLU A 235 8.27 -21.75 6.26
C GLU A 235 8.87 -20.96 5.08
N ALA A 236 9.78 -20.03 5.37
CA ALA A 236 10.43 -19.23 4.32
C ALA A 236 11.64 -19.92 3.67
N GLY A 237 12.14 -21.00 4.29
CA GLY A 237 13.34 -21.73 3.84
C GLY A 237 14.62 -20.89 3.92
N GLY A 238 14.85 -20.18 5.03
CA GLY A 238 16.03 -19.32 5.16
C GLY A 238 16.06 -18.45 6.41
N TRP A 239 17.04 -17.54 6.47
CA TRP A 239 17.15 -16.54 7.52
C TRP A 239 16.17 -15.40 7.29
N CYS A 240 15.50 -14.97 8.35
CA CYS A 240 14.48 -13.94 8.31
C CYS A 240 14.75 -12.88 9.38
N ILE A 241 14.30 -11.67 9.07
CA ILE A 241 14.33 -10.50 9.94
C ILE A 241 12.94 -9.84 9.92
N PRO A 242 12.57 -9.05 10.95
CA PRO A 242 11.34 -8.27 10.93
C PRO A 242 11.27 -7.35 9.71
N PHE A 243 10.10 -7.27 9.08
CA PHE A 243 9.84 -6.31 8.02
C PHE A 243 9.24 -5.03 8.64
N ILE A 244 9.97 -3.92 8.55
CA ILE A 244 9.60 -2.63 9.15
C ILE A 244 8.88 -1.75 8.10
N GLY A 245 7.90 -2.33 7.40
CA GLY A 245 7.04 -1.63 6.44
C GLY A 245 5.67 -1.27 6.99
N SER A 246 4.77 -0.79 6.13
CA SER A 246 3.40 -0.44 6.49
C SER A 246 2.46 -1.62 6.70
N ASP A 247 2.78 -2.80 6.13
CA ASP A 247 1.99 -4.04 6.19
C ASP A 247 1.28 -4.27 7.51
N ARG A 248 2.05 -4.33 8.61
CA ARG A 248 1.49 -4.60 9.93
C ARG A 248 0.50 -3.52 10.37
N SER A 249 0.78 -2.24 10.06
CA SER A 249 -0.12 -1.13 10.39
C SER A 249 -1.42 -1.20 9.59
N VAL A 250 -1.32 -1.50 8.30
CA VAL A 250 -2.46 -1.59 7.39
C VAL A 250 -3.34 -2.78 7.74
N VAL A 251 -2.77 -3.97 7.89
CA VAL A 251 -3.54 -5.18 8.29
C VAL A 251 -4.27 -4.95 9.61
N LEU A 252 -3.62 -4.38 10.64
CA LEU A 252 -4.28 -4.12 11.92
C LEU A 252 -5.45 -3.13 11.79
N ARG A 253 -5.39 -2.16 10.88
CA ARG A 253 -6.51 -1.25 10.57
C ARG A 253 -7.64 -1.97 9.84
N THR A 254 -7.32 -2.87 8.90
CA THR A 254 -8.31 -3.77 8.29
C THR A 254 -9.04 -4.57 9.37
N GLN A 255 -8.32 -5.13 10.33
CA GLN A 255 -8.94 -5.93 11.41
C GLN A 255 -9.81 -5.09 12.35
N MET A 256 -9.44 -3.84 12.66
CA MET A 256 -10.30 -2.91 13.40
C MET A 256 -11.61 -2.64 12.65
N TYR A 257 -11.52 -2.38 11.34
CA TYR A 257 -12.69 -2.18 10.49
C TYR A 257 -13.59 -3.42 10.42
N ASN A 258 -13.01 -4.58 10.13
CA ASN A 258 -13.73 -5.85 10.01
C ASN A 258 -14.46 -6.22 11.32
N PHE A 259 -13.82 -6.03 12.48
CA PHE A 259 -14.46 -6.33 13.77
C PHE A 259 -15.61 -5.39 14.10
N GLN A 260 -15.45 -4.10 13.80
CA GLN A 260 -16.48 -3.08 14.06
C GLN A 260 -17.66 -3.17 13.11
N TYR A 261 -17.40 -3.31 11.81
CA TYR A 261 -18.42 -3.12 10.78
C TYR A 261 -18.85 -4.41 10.07
N LYS A 262 -18.02 -5.46 10.07
CA LYS A 262 -18.34 -6.75 9.43
C LYS A 262 -18.64 -7.87 10.44
N ASN A 263 -18.46 -7.61 11.73
CA ASN A 263 -18.57 -8.62 12.78
C ASN A 263 -17.68 -9.84 12.50
N GLU A 264 -16.41 -9.60 12.20
CA GLU A 264 -15.43 -10.64 11.90
C GLU A 264 -14.33 -10.70 12.96
N ARG A 265 -13.83 -11.91 13.26
CA ARG A 265 -12.80 -12.11 14.28
C ARG A 265 -11.50 -11.41 13.86
N PRO A 266 -10.89 -10.57 14.73
CA PRO A 266 -9.61 -9.93 14.42
C PRO A 266 -8.48 -10.94 14.27
N VAL A 267 -7.71 -10.83 13.19
CA VAL A 267 -6.52 -11.66 12.95
C VAL A 267 -5.25 -10.96 13.42
N GLN A 268 -4.39 -11.68 14.14
CA GLN A 268 -3.08 -11.17 14.53
C GLN A 268 -2.07 -11.28 13.38
N ILE A 269 -1.14 -10.35 13.27
CA ILE A 269 -0.16 -10.33 12.17
C ILE A 269 1.26 -10.03 12.67
N GLN A 270 2.23 -10.74 12.11
CA GLN A 270 3.65 -10.36 12.11
C GLN A 270 4.20 -10.46 10.70
N ALA A 271 4.97 -9.46 10.29
CA ALA A 271 5.55 -9.41 8.95
C ALA A 271 7.08 -9.55 9.03
N TYR A 272 7.62 -10.41 8.20
CA TYR A 272 9.05 -10.70 8.10
C TYR A 272 9.48 -10.64 6.64
N MET A 273 10.78 -10.41 6.45
CA MET A 273 11.42 -10.55 5.15
C MET A 273 12.55 -11.57 5.22
N LYS A 274 12.84 -12.21 4.08
CA LYS A 274 13.90 -13.18 3.90
C LYS A 274 15.00 -12.59 3.01
N PRO A 275 16.09 -12.07 3.60
CA PRO A 275 17.30 -11.74 2.86
C PRO A 275 17.88 -12.97 2.15
N HIS A 276 18.67 -12.75 1.09
CA HIS A 276 19.21 -13.84 0.26
C HIS A 276 20.23 -14.72 0.99
N SER A 277 20.83 -14.24 2.09
CA SER A 277 21.80 -14.98 2.90
C SER A 277 21.79 -14.54 4.36
N PHE A 278 22.46 -15.33 5.23
CA PHE A 278 22.69 -14.96 6.62
C PHE A 278 23.47 -13.64 6.75
N PHE A 279 24.55 -13.50 5.97
CA PHE A 279 25.39 -12.31 6.00
C PHE A 279 24.64 -11.06 5.53
N ALA A 280 23.80 -11.20 4.50
CA ALA A 280 22.91 -10.12 4.08
C ALA A 280 21.94 -9.73 5.20
N ALA A 281 21.35 -10.69 5.91
CA ALA A 281 20.46 -10.41 7.03
C ALA A 281 21.17 -9.65 8.17
N VAL A 282 22.39 -10.05 8.52
CA VAL A 282 23.20 -9.36 9.53
C VAL A 282 23.55 -7.94 9.07
N ALA A 283 23.98 -7.78 7.82
CA ALA A 283 24.29 -6.46 7.25
C ALA A 283 23.05 -5.54 7.25
N THR A 284 21.88 -6.04 6.86
CA THR A 284 20.63 -5.27 6.90
C THR A 284 20.27 -4.83 8.31
N LEU A 285 20.46 -5.69 9.32
CA LEU A 285 20.19 -5.32 10.73
C LEU A 285 21.15 -4.24 11.24
N ILE A 286 22.44 -4.36 10.93
CA ILE A 286 23.46 -3.35 11.32
C ILE A 286 23.14 -2.02 10.64
N MET A 287 22.94 -2.02 9.32
CA MET A 287 22.60 -0.81 8.57
C MET A 287 21.28 -0.20 9.02
N GLY A 288 20.27 -1.03 9.31
CA GLY A 288 18.99 -0.59 9.87
C GLY A 288 19.13 0.05 11.25
N GLY A 289 20.02 -0.48 12.10
CA GLY A 289 20.34 0.12 13.40
C GLY A 289 21.02 1.49 13.28
N ILE A 290 22.02 1.61 12.40
CA ILE A 290 22.71 2.87 12.09
C ILE A 290 21.71 3.89 11.52
N PHE A 291 20.91 3.47 10.53
CA PHE A 291 19.87 4.29 9.92
C PHE A 291 18.89 4.81 10.98
N MET A 292 18.35 3.92 11.83
CA MET A 292 17.43 4.30 12.90
C MET A 292 18.06 5.31 13.86
N LEU A 293 19.32 5.14 14.25
CA LEU A 293 20.02 6.10 15.11
C LEU A 293 20.16 7.46 14.42
N MET A 294 20.58 7.48 13.15
CA MET A 294 20.74 8.71 12.38
C MET A 294 19.42 9.47 12.20
N THR A 295 18.28 8.77 12.04
CA THR A 295 16.97 9.45 11.92
C THR A 295 16.58 10.25 13.16
N LYS A 296 17.17 9.97 14.34
CA LYS A 296 16.87 10.70 15.58
C LYS A 296 17.46 12.10 15.63
N PHE A 297 18.52 12.38 14.86
CA PHE A 297 19.21 13.68 14.89
C PHE A 297 19.01 14.44 13.58
N ALA A 298 18.87 15.77 13.66
CA ALA A 298 18.69 16.60 12.46
C ALA A 298 19.87 16.49 11.48
N LEU A 299 21.10 16.51 12.00
CA LEU A 299 22.31 16.29 11.20
C LEU A 299 22.34 14.89 10.56
N GLY A 300 21.88 13.87 11.29
CA GLY A 300 21.80 12.50 10.76
C GLY A 300 20.81 12.41 9.60
N ARG A 301 19.63 13.02 9.72
CA ARG A 301 18.65 13.10 8.63
C ARG A 301 19.20 13.86 7.42
N ASP A 302 19.84 15.00 7.63
CA ASP A 302 20.48 15.78 6.56
C ASP A 302 21.54 14.96 5.80
N LEU A 303 22.37 14.20 6.51
CA LEU A 303 23.34 13.29 5.88
C LEU A 303 22.67 12.16 5.09
N LEU A 304 21.64 11.53 5.65
CA LEU A 304 20.87 10.48 4.97
C LEU A 304 20.21 11.00 3.69
N GLU A 305 19.70 12.24 3.69
CA GLU A 305 19.12 12.87 2.50
C GLU A 305 20.19 13.29 1.47
N LYS A 306 21.34 13.81 1.92
CA LYS A 306 22.42 14.25 1.03
C LYS A 306 23.12 13.10 0.32
N PHE A 307 23.31 11.97 1.00
CA PHE A 307 24.09 10.84 0.49
C PHE A 307 23.30 9.51 0.49
N PRO A 308 22.15 9.44 -0.20
CA PRO A 308 21.29 8.26 -0.17
C PRO A 308 22.00 7.02 -0.73
N GLU A 309 22.80 7.13 -1.79
CA GLU A 309 23.52 5.98 -2.35
C GLU A 309 24.56 5.42 -1.37
N VAL A 310 25.20 6.27 -0.57
CA VAL A 310 26.20 5.84 0.43
C VAL A 310 25.52 5.11 1.59
N PHE A 311 24.50 5.74 2.17
CA PHE A 311 23.83 5.20 3.36
C PHE A 311 22.87 4.04 3.07
N SER A 312 22.53 3.82 1.80
CA SER A 312 21.75 2.67 1.34
C SER A 312 22.55 1.59 0.64
N LEU A 313 23.87 1.76 0.49
CA LEU A 313 24.72 0.86 -0.31
C LEU A 313 24.22 0.69 -1.76
N GLY A 314 23.74 1.78 -2.36
CA GLY A 314 23.23 1.82 -3.73
C GLY A 314 21.78 1.37 -3.89
N VAL A 315 21.09 0.91 -2.83
CA VAL A 315 19.69 0.45 -2.92
C VAL A 315 18.74 1.61 -3.24
N PHE A 316 18.99 2.81 -2.71
CA PHE A 316 18.20 4.01 -2.97
C PHE A 316 19.01 5.05 -3.73
N SER A 317 18.43 5.63 -4.77
CA SER A 317 19.07 6.67 -5.57
C SER A 317 18.14 7.81 -5.96
N ARG A 318 18.73 8.98 -6.18
CA ARG A 318 18.07 10.15 -6.81
C ARG A 318 17.88 9.95 -8.30
N THR A 319 18.75 9.15 -8.93
CA THR A 319 18.61 8.77 -10.32
C THR A 319 17.53 7.69 -10.41
N PRO A 320 16.49 7.87 -11.24
CA PRO A 320 15.52 6.82 -11.49
C PRO A 320 16.21 5.52 -11.88
N PRO A 321 15.70 4.35 -11.46
CA PRO A 321 16.19 3.09 -11.99
C PRO A 321 16.07 3.12 -13.52
N LYS A 322 17.09 2.60 -14.21
CA LYS A 322 16.96 2.36 -15.65
C LYS A 322 15.83 1.35 -15.84
N LYS A 323 14.82 1.69 -16.62
CA LYS A 323 13.82 0.72 -17.08
C LYS A 323 14.51 -0.27 -18.02
N GLU A 324 15.06 -1.35 -17.49
CA GLU A 324 15.45 -2.48 -18.33
C GLU A 324 14.22 -3.32 -18.69
N LYS A 325 14.07 -3.65 -19.98
CA LYS A 325 13.03 -4.55 -20.50
C LYS A 325 13.18 -5.97 -19.95
N PRO A 326 12.08 -6.73 -19.87
CA PRO A 326 11.13 -6.66 -18.76
C PRO A 326 11.80 -7.06 -17.44
N SER A 327 11.40 -6.44 -16.33
CA SER A 327 12.00 -6.64 -15.02
C SER A 327 12.09 -8.14 -14.66
N SER A 328 13.30 -8.67 -14.57
CA SER A 328 13.55 -10.02 -14.01
C SER A 328 13.26 -10.10 -12.51
N GLY A 329 12.81 -8.99 -11.91
CA GLY A 329 12.32 -8.91 -10.56
C GLY A 329 11.06 -9.73 -10.34
N SER A 330 10.96 -10.31 -9.15
CA SER A 330 9.78 -11.04 -8.71
C SER A 330 9.70 -11.03 -7.20
N PHE A 331 8.51 -11.23 -6.65
CA PHE A 331 8.36 -11.49 -5.23
C PHE A 331 7.65 -12.82 -4.97
N THR A 332 7.89 -13.34 -3.78
CA THR A 332 7.10 -14.41 -3.18
C THR A 332 6.79 -14.00 -1.76
N MET A 333 5.51 -13.97 -1.39
CA MET A 333 5.06 -13.73 -0.03
C MET A 333 4.36 -14.99 0.49
N ILE A 334 4.90 -15.56 1.57
CA ILE A 334 4.33 -16.74 2.21
C ILE A 334 3.49 -16.28 3.40
N PHE A 335 2.30 -16.85 3.55
CA PHE A 335 1.38 -16.63 4.66
C PHE A 335 1.29 -17.92 5.47
N ASN A 336 1.83 -17.92 6.68
CA ASN A 336 1.72 -19.02 7.63
C ASN A 336 0.58 -18.70 8.60
N ALA A 337 -0.60 -19.25 8.33
CA ALA A 337 -1.82 -18.97 9.05
C ALA A 337 -2.12 -20.07 10.07
N LYS A 338 -2.43 -19.67 11.31
CA LYS A 338 -2.77 -20.59 12.41
C LYS A 338 -4.09 -20.20 13.03
N GLY A 339 -4.88 -21.20 13.40
CA GLY A 339 -6.21 -21.02 13.96
C GLY A 339 -6.80 -22.34 14.45
N TRP A 340 -8.12 -22.40 14.47
CA TRP A 340 -8.88 -23.55 14.91
C TRP A 340 -9.74 -24.08 13.78
N SER A 341 -9.94 -25.40 13.71
CA SER A 341 -10.98 -25.97 12.85
C SER A 341 -12.39 -25.61 13.33
N GLU A 342 -12.55 -25.33 14.63
CA GLU A 342 -13.79 -24.84 15.20
C GLU A 342 -14.01 -23.36 14.87
N LYS A 343 -15.28 -23.00 14.66
CA LYS A 343 -15.73 -21.62 14.45
C LYS A 343 -16.74 -21.24 15.53
N LEU A 344 -16.39 -20.26 16.36
CA LEU A 344 -17.29 -19.74 17.40
C LEU A 344 -18.38 -18.85 16.79
N SER A 345 -19.52 -18.76 17.47
CA SER A 345 -20.65 -17.94 17.04
C SER A 345 -20.38 -16.44 17.18
N ASP A 346 -19.76 -16.00 18.29
CA ASP A 346 -19.40 -14.60 18.49
C ASP A 346 -17.90 -14.39 18.17
N PRO A 347 -17.56 -13.46 17.26
CA PRO A 347 -16.17 -13.10 16.96
C PRO A 347 -15.34 -12.59 18.15
N SER A 348 -16.00 -12.16 19.22
CA SER A 348 -15.38 -11.68 20.46
C SER A 348 -15.07 -12.80 21.45
N ASP A 349 -15.75 -13.95 21.35
CA ASP A 349 -15.50 -15.12 22.18
C ASP A 349 -14.06 -15.60 22.01
N GLN A 350 -13.54 -16.32 23.00
CA GLN A 350 -12.17 -16.81 22.99
C GLN A 350 -12.14 -18.33 23.02
N HIS A 351 -11.32 -18.91 22.15
CA HIS A 351 -10.98 -20.33 22.22
C HIS A 351 -10.23 -20.63 23.53
N THR A 352 -10.51 -21.80 24.12
CA THR A 352 -9.88 -22.27 25.37
C THR A 352 -8.72 -23.23 25.12
N GLN A 353 -8.61 -23.76 23.91
CA GLN A 353 -7.55 -24.68 23.48
C GLN A 353 -6.60 -23.98 22.50
N PRO A 354 -5.32 -24.40 22.42
CA PRO A 354 -4.37 -23.79 21.48
C PRO A 354 -4.80 -24.02 20.01
N PRO A 355 -4.39 -23.14 19.08
CA PRO A 355 -4.62 -23.32 17.65
C PRO A 355 -4.20 -24.72 17.17
N ASN A 356 -5.12 -25.44 16.52
CA ASN A 356 -4.94 -26.82 16.06
C ASN A 356 -4.92 -26.97 14.53
N LYS A 357 -5.11 -25.88 13.79
CA LYS A 357 -5.12 -25.86 12.32
C LYS A 357 -4.07 -24.88 11.79
N THR A 358 -3.32 -25.31 10.77
CA THR A 358 -2.35 -24.48 10.06
C THR A 358 -2.65 -24.53 8.56
N VAL A 359 -2.73 -23.37 7.93
CA VAL A 359 -2.90 -23.21 6.47
C VAL A 359 -1.72 -22.40 5.96
N THR A 360 -1.12 -22.83 4.85
CA THR A 360 -0.05 -22.05 4.21
C THR A 360 -0.54 -21.53 2.87
N ALA A 361 -0.39 -20.23 2.65
CA ALA A 361 -0.61 -19.65 1.33
C ALA A 361 0.66 -19.01 0.77
N VAL A 362 0.75 -18.95 -0.55
CA VAL A 362 1.88 -18.38 -1.27
C VAL A 362 1.36 -17.45 -2.35
N MET A 363 1.69 -16.17 -2.21
CA MET A 363 1.51 -15.18 -3.27
C MET A 363 2.81 -15.04 -4.07
N LYS A 364 2.70 -15.02 -5.39
CA LYS A 364 3.82 -14.72 -6.29
C LYS A 364 3.41 -13.63 -7.26
N GLY A 365 4.33 -12.75 -7.60
CA GLY A 365 4.09 -11.71 -8.58
C GLY A 365 5.38 -11.21 -9.24
N PRO A 366 5.24 -10.25 -10.17
CA PRO A 366 6.36 -9.64 -10.89
C PRO A 366 7.16 -8.73 -9.95
N ASP A 367 7.96 -7.82 -10.49
CA ASP A 367 8.69 -6.83 -9.69
C ASP A 367 7.77 -6.21 -8.60
N PRO A 368 8.17 -6.28 -7.32
CA PRO A 368 7.40 -5.69 -6.24
C PRO A 368 7.40 -4.16 -6.28
N ALA A 369 8.46 -3.49 -6.72
CA ALA A 369 8.59 -2.05 -6.50
C ALA A 369 7.63 -1.22 -7.36
N TYR A 370 7.63 -1.44 -8.67
CA TYR A 370 6.95 -0.58 -9.63
C TYR A 370 5.88 -1.30 -10.45
N ILE A 371 6.16 -2.50 -10.96
CA ILE A 371 5.17 -3.23 -11.77
C ILE A 371 3.98 -3.64 -10.92
N THR A 372 4.22 -4.33 -9.80
CA THR A 372 3.14 -4.74 -8.90
C THR A 372 2.39 -3.52 -8.35
N THR A 373 3.11 -2.45 -8.00
CA THR A 373 2.50 -1.20 -7.53
C THR A 373 1.57 -0.58 -8.58
N ALA A 374 1.98 -0.50 -9.85
CA ALA A 374 1.15 0.02 -10.93
C ALA A 374 -0.10 -0.84 -11.16
N ILE A 375 0.07 -2.16 -11.23
CA ILE A 375 -1.04 -3.12 -11.35
C ILE A 375 -2.05 -2.90 -10.20
N CYS A 376 -1.54 -2.82 -8.96
CA CYS A 376 -2.36 -2.67 -7.76
C CYS A 376 -3.17 -1.37 -7.72
N ILE A 377 -2.53 -0.22 -7.96
CA ILE A 377 -3.19 1.09 -7.81
C ILE A 377 -4.25 1.29 -8.90
N ILE A 378 -3.98 0.87 -10.13
CA ILE A 378 -4.92 0.99 -11.25
C ILE A 378 -6.12 0.10 -11.02
N ASN A 379 -5.92 -1.19 -10.73
CA ASN A 379 -7.03 -2.10 -10.50
C ASN A 379 -7.87 -1.70 -9.28
N SER A 380 -7.28 -1.06 -8.26
CA SER A 380 -8.03 -0.45 -7.16
C SER A 380 -8.97 0.66 -7.63
N ALA A 381 -8.51 1.53 -8.53
CA ALA A 381 -9.35 2.57 -9.11
C ALA A 381 -10.44 2.02 -10.06
N ILE A 382 -10.10 1.02 -10.87
CA ILE A 382 -11.07 0.33 -11.73
C ILE A 382 -12.20 -0.28 -10.91
N VAL A 383 -11.88 -0.96 -9.81
CA VAL A 383 -12.88 -1.51 -8.88
C VAL A 383 -13.76 -0.40 -8.28
N ILE A 384 -13.21 0.78 -7.98
CA ILE A 384 -14.01 1.92 -7.51
C ILE A 384 -14.98 2.43 -8.57
N LEU A 385 -14.58 2.40 -9.85
CA LEU A 385 -15.42 2.82 -10.97
C LEU A 385 -16.52 1.79 -11.28
N GLU A 386 -16.18 0.50 -11.26
CA GLU A 386 -17.02 -0.58 -11.79
C GLU A 386 -17.89 -1.28 -10.72
N GLU A 387 -17.46 -1.34 -9.46
CA GLU A 387 -18.04 -2.23 -8.44
C GLU A 387 -18.45 -1.48 -7.16
N LYS A 388 -19.03 -0.27 -7.31
CA LYS A 388 -19.45 0.56 -6.17
C LYS A 388 -20.41 -0.15 -5.20
N ASP A 389 -21.23 -1.07 -5.72
CA ASP A 389 -22.17 -1.89 -4.95
C ASP A 389 -21.48 -2.90 -4.01
N LYS A 390 -20.22 -3.25 -4.28
CA LYS A 390 -19.42 -4.18 -3.46
C LYS A 390 -18.47 -3.49 -2.49
N LEU A 391 -18.36 -2.16 -2.56
CA LEU A 391 -17.57 -1.35 -1.64
C LEU A 391 -18.31 -1.12 -0.31
N PRO A 392 -17.59 -0.73 0.77
CA PRO A 392 -18.22 -0.23 1.99
C PRO A 392 -19.29 0.84 1.72
N ALA A 393 -20.46 0.70 2.34
CA ALA A 393 -21.57 1.61 2.12
C ALA A 393 -21.22 3.06 2.55
N GLY A 394 -21.49 4.01 1.64
CA GLY A 394 -21.43 5.44 1.93
C GLY A 394 -20.05 6.08 1.86
N GLY A 395 -18.98 5.38 1.47
CA GLY A 395 -17.64 5.99 1.45
C GLY A 395 -16.97 6.04 2.83
N GLY A 396 -15.79 6.67 2.88
CA GLY A 396 -14.92 6.69 4.06
C GLY A 396 -13.42 6.62 3.69
N VAL A 397 -12.59 6.43 4.72
CA VAL A 397 -11.14 6.22 4.58
C VAL A 397 -10.78 4.78 4.95
N PHE A 398 -10.22 4.04 4.00
CA PHE A 398 -10.03 2.60 4.11
C PHE A 398 -8.60 2.16 3.85
N THR A 399 -8.26 0.99 4.38
CA THR A 399 -7.16 0.16 3.88
C THR A 399 -7.63 -0.61 2.64
N PRO A 400 -6.70 -1.17 1.83
CA PRO A 400 -7.09 -1.87 0.62
C PRO A 400 -8.03 -3.03 0.89
N ALA A 401 -7.77 -3.86 1.89
CA ALA A 401 -8.59 -5.04 2.14
C ALA A 401 -9.91 -4.69 2.86
N ALA A 402 -9.95 -3.63 3.67
CA ALA A 402 -11.22 -3.13 4.21
C ALA A 402 -12.17 -2.69 3.09
N ALA A 403 -11.64 -2.04 2.05
CA ALA A 403 -12.39 -1.55 0.89
C ALA A 403 -12.74 -2.65 -0.12
N PHE A 404 -11.77 -3.53 -0.44
CA PHE A 404 -11.83 -4.34 -1.64
C PHE A 404 -11.93 -5.85 -1.39
N SER A 405 -12.00 -6.31 -0.13
CA SER A 405 -12.05 -7.77 0.14
C SER A 405 -13.20 -8.48 -0.57
N ASN A 406 -14.31 -7.78 -0.85
CA ASN A 406 -15.53 -8.33 -1.44
C ASN A 406 -15.71 -7.98 -2.93
N THR A 407 -14.70 -7.38 -3.56
CA THR A 407 -14.73 -6.98 -4.97
C THR A 407 -13.91 -7.94 -5.81
N SER A 408 -13.88 -7.72 -7.13
CA SER A 408 -13.06 -8.52 -8.04
C SER A 408 -11.56 -8.12 -8.05
N LEU A 409 -11.08 -7.33 -7.08
CA LEU A 409 -9.71 -6.83 -7.10
C LEU A 409 -8.70 -7.98 -7.15
N MET A 410 -8.82 -8.98 -6.29
CA MET A 410 -7.89 -10.12 -6.29
C MET A 410 -7.90 -10.86 -7.62
N GLU A 411 -9.07 -11.12 -8.22
CA GLU A 411 -9.16 -11.78 -9.53
C GLU A 411 -8.50 -10.97 -10.65
N LYS A 412 -8.68 -9.64 -10.65
CA LYS A 412 -7.99 -8.74 -11.58
C LYS A 412 -6.46 -8.81 -11.38
N LEU A 413 -5.97 -8.81 -10.13
CA LEU A 413 -4.54 -8.95 -9.83
C LEU A 413 -3.98 -10.32 -10.29
N GLU A 414 -4.73 -11.41 -10.12
CA GLU A 414 -4.33 -12.75 -10.61
C GLU A 414 -4.20 -12.78 -12.14
N GLY A 415 -5.13 -12.13 -12.85
CA GLY A 415 -5.08 -11.94 -14.30
C GLY A 415 -3.85 -11.16 -14.79
N ARG A 416 -3.23 -10.38 -13.89
CA ARG A 416 -2.00 -9.59 -14.13
C ARG A 416 -0.74 -10.26 -13.56
N GLY A 417 -0.84 -11.52 -13.15
CA GLY A 417 0.31 -12.33 -12.72
C GLY A 417 0.61 -12.29 -11.22
N ILE A 418 -0.20 -11.63 -10.41
CA ILE A 418 -0.11 -11.64 -8.94
C ILE A 418 -1.01 -12.76 -8.40
N LYS A 419 -0.47 -13.97 -8.29
CA LYS A 419 -1.23 -15.20 -8.01
C LYS A 419 -1.12 -15.61 -6.55
N LEU A 420 -2.25 -15.91 -5.90
CA LEU A 420 -2.30 -16.41 -4.53
C LEU A 420 -2.84 -17.84 -4.47
N THR A 421 -1.97 -18.78 -4.10
CA THR A 421 -2.34 -20.18 -3.89
C THR A 421 -2.47 -20.46 -2.39
N VAL A 422 -3.61 -21.01 -1.96
CA VAL A 422 -3.83 -21.43 -0.57
C VAL A 422 -3.78 -22.95 -0.51
N ASN A 423 -2.83 -23.47 0.25
CA ASN A 423 -2.68 -24.90 0.53
C ASN A 423 -3.34 -25.17 1.88
N ALA A 424 -4.56 -25.70 1.82
CA ALA A 424 -5.39 -26.03 2.98
C ALA A 424 -5.00 -27.38 3.59
#